data_AF-A0A4R3AB17-F1
#
_entry.id   AF-A0A4R3AB17-F1
#
_cell.length_a   1.000
_cell.length_b   1.000
_cell.length_c   1.000
_cell.angle_alpha   90.00
_cell.angle_beta   90.00
_cell.angle_gamma   90.00
#
_symmetry.space_group_name_H-M   'P 1'
#
loop_
_entity.id
_entity.type
_entity.pdbx_description
1 polymer ?
#
loop_
_entity_poly.entity_id
_entity_poly.type
_entity_poly.pdbx_seq_one_letter_code
_entity_poly.pdbx_strand_id
1 'polypeptide(L)'
;MKTRTDKTIPIIIISYGLFFILLLFINLSFKLTPFSVVWLSFGTFMILFGLWKIETFELKENKLLKTNFSGLFQRTINLESMVRYDKKVIDTSHFNNPFNIVRLFSSDKKYLIFRRITIVTDKGSKMKLDERTIETEDFNKLYTKIKSKKNKRTD
;
A
#
# COMPACT_ATOMS: atom_id res chain seq x y z
N MET A 1 -0.79 1.49 -19.26
CA MET A 1 0.11 0.57 -18.51
C MET A 1 -0.51 0.34 -17.15
N LYS A 2 -0.79 -0.91 -16.79
CA LYS A 2 -1.34 -1.29 -15.49
C LYS A 2 -0.25 -2.01 -14.69
N THR A 3 -0.06 -1.63 -13.44
CA THR A 3 0.93 -2.28 -12.56
C THR A 3 0.36 -3.55 -11.95
N ARG A 4 1.19 -4.57 -11.76
CA ARG A 4 0.85 -5.72 -10.92
C ARG A 4 0.92 -5.32 -9.45
N THR A 5 -0.14 -5.67 -8.71
CA THR A 5 -0.23 -5.43 -7.27
C THR A 5 0.57 -6.50 -6.53
N ASP A 6 1.44 -6.05 -5.63
CA ASP A 6 2.06 -6.93 -4.65
C ASP A 6 1.10 -7.13 -3.48
N LYS A 7 0.80 -8.39 -3.18
CA LYS A 7 -0.19 -8.77 -2.17
C LYS A 7 0.46 -9.27 -0.87
N THR A 8 1.78 -9.38 -0.76
CA THR A 8 2.44 -9.97 0.40
C THR A 8 2.09 -9.22 1.70
N ILE A 9 2.28 -7.90 1.75
CA ILE A 9 1.92 -7.11 2.93
C ILE A 9 0.40 -7.17 3.21
N PRO A 10 -0.49 -6.90 2.24
CA PRO A 10 -1.93 -7.06 2.43
C PRO A 10 -2.34 -8.42 3.01
N ILE A 11 -1.79 -9.52 2.47
CA ILE A 11 -2.10 -10.88 2.90
C ILE A 11 -1.65 -11.09 4.34
N ILE A 12 -0.43 -10.69 4.71
CA ILE A 12 0.05 -10.82 6.09
C ILE A 12 -0.89 -10.08 7.07
N ILE A 13 -1.30 -8.85 6.73
CA ILE A 13 -2.23 -8.07 7.56
C ILE A 13 -3.58 -8.79 7.69
N ILE A 14 -4.13 -9.30 6.58
CA ILE A 14 -5.39 -10.05 6.58
C ILE A 14 -5.27 -11.32 7.41
N SER A 15 -4.18 -12.08 7.27
CA SER A 15 -3.91 -13.29 8.05
C SER A 15 -3.86 -13.02 9.55
N TYR A 16 -3.24 -11.91 9.98
CA TYR A 16 -3.28 -11.51 11.39
C TYR A 16 -4.70 -11.19 11.86
N GLY A 17 -5.47 -10.44 11.07
CA GLY A 17 -6.87 -10.15 11.40
C GLY A 17 -7.72 -11.41 11.52
N LEU A 18 -7.53 -12.38 10.62
CA LEU A 18 -8.19 -13.68 10.69
C LEU A 18 -7.77 -14.50 11.91
N PHE A 19 -6.48 -14.49 12.26
CA PHE A 19 -5.98 -15.15 13.46
C PHE A 19 -6.65 -14.61 14.73
N PHE A 20 -6.75 -13.27 14.85
CA PHE A 20 -7.45 -12.64 15.98
C PHE A 20 -8.91 -13.07 16.09
N ILE A 21 -9.60 -13.19 14.96
CA ILE A 21 -10.99 -13.65 14.90
C ILE A 21 -11.07 -15.14 15.29
N LEU A 22 -10.18 -15.98 14.77
CA LEU A 22 -10.18 -17.43 15.00
C LEU A 22 -9.96 -17.79 16.47
N LEU A 23 -9.09 -17.05 17.18
CA LEU A 23 -8.85 -17.26 18.62
C LEU A 23 -10.13 -17.18 19.46
N LEU A 24 -11.10 -16.36 19.06
CA LEU A 24 -12.37 -16.23 19.79
C LEU A 24 -13.31 -17.43 19.57
N PHE A 25 -13.12 -18.20 18.50
CA PHE A 25 -13.91 -19.41 18.26
C PHE A 25 -13.43 -20.60 19.10
N ILE A 26 -12.15 -20.61 19.48
CA ILE A 26 -11.56 -21.67 20.31
C ILE A 26 -12.05 -21.58 21.77
N ASN A 27 -12.34 -20.37 22.26
CA ASN A 27 -12.72 -20.16 23.66
C ASN A 27 -14.19 -19.74 23.79
N LEU A 28 -15.09 -20.73 23.94
CA LEU A 28 -16.55 -20.49 23.96
C LEU A 28 -16.99 -19.52 25.06
N SER A 29 -16.30 -19.50 26.21
CA SER A 29 -16.60 -18.64 27.35
C SER A 29 -16.30 -17.16 27.11
N PHE A 30 -15.56 -16.82 26.04
CA PHE A 30 -15.30 -15.43 25.66
C PHE A 30 -16.39 -14.83 24.76
N LYS A 31 -17.25 -15.66 24.18
CA LYS A 31 -18.31 -15.19 23.26
C LYS A 31 -19.28 -14.30 24.05
N LEU A 32 -19.51 -13.08 23.54
CA LEU A 32 -20.48 -12.07 24.04
C LEU A 32 -20.01 -11.17 25.21
N THR A 33 -18.73 -11.16 25.55
CA THR A 33 -18.18 -10.13 26.45
C THR A 33 -17.90 -8.82 25.69
N PRO A 34 -17.96 -7.64 26.33
CA PRO A 34 -17.54 -6.37 25.70
C PRO A 34 -16.11 -6.44 25.14
N PHE A 35 -15.23 -7.16 25.83
CA PHE A 35 -13.87 -7.42 25.36
C PHE A 35 -13.84 -8.18 24.03
N SER A 36 -14.67 -9.23 23.88
CA SER A 36 -14.77 -9.98 22.62
C SER A 36 -15.23 -9.12 21.45
N VAL A 37 -16.14 -8.16 21.68
CA VAL A 37 -16.62 -7.23 20.65
C VAL A 37 -15.49 -6.29 20.21
N VAL A 38 -14.74 -5.72 21.15
CA VAL A 38 -13.58 -4.87 20.85
C VAL A 38 -12.52 -5.67 20.08
N TRP A 39 -12.26 -6.91 20.50
CA TRP A 39 -11.29 -7.80 19.86
C TRP A 39 -11.69 -8.17 18.42
N LEU A 40 -12.96 -8.53 18.19
CA LEU A 40 -13.50 -8.76 16.84
C LEU A 40 -13.38 -7.51 15.97
N SER A 41 -13.75 -6.35 16.53
CA SER A 41 -13.68 -5.08 15.80
C SER A 41 -12.26 -4.79 15.34
N PHE A 42 -11.26 -5.06 16.18
CA PHE A 42 -9.84 -4.94 15.83
C PHE A 42 -9.43 -5.91 14.70
N GLY A 43 -9.81 -7.18 14.80
CA GLY A 43 -9.55 -8.17 13.76
C GLY A 43 -10.19 -7.81 12.41
N THR A 44 -11.46 -7.38 12.43
CA THR A 44 -12.16 -6.89 11.24
C THR A 44 -11.50 -5.64 10.66
N PHE A 45 -11.12 -4.67 11.51
CA PHE A 45 -10.42 -3.47 11.06
C PHE A 45 -9.08 -3.79 10.39
N MET A 46 -8.33 -4.75 10.93
CA MET A 46 -7.10 -5.24 10.29
C MET A 46 -7.37 -5.83 8.90
N ILE A 47 -8.40 -6.67 8.74
CA ILE A 47 -8.77 -7.24 7.44
C ILE A 47 -9.13 -6.13 6.45
N LEU A 48 -9.97 -5.17 6.86
CA LEU A 48 -10.34 -4.04 6.02
C LEU A 48 -9.13 -3.19 5.64
N PHE A 49 -8.21 -2.96 6.57
CA PHE A 49 -6.97 -2.24 6.30
C PHE A 49 -6.06 -3.01 5.31
N GLY A 50 -5.96 -4.32 5.44
CA GLY A 50 -5.23 -5.17 4.50
C GLY A 50 -5.83 -5.11 3.09
N LEU A 51 -7.16 -5.21 2.96
CA LEU A 51 -7.87 -5.04 1.69
C LEU A 51 -7.67 -3.64 1.09
N TRP A 52 -7.69 -2.60 1.94
CA TRP A 52 -7.40 -1.23 1.50
C TRP A 52 -5.99 -1.10 0.91
N LYS A 53 -5.01 -1.83 1.46
CA LYS A 53 -3.62 -1.85 0.98
C LYS A 53 -3.42 -2.64 -0.31
N ILE A 54 -4.43 -3.32 -0.83
CA ILE A 54 -4.41 -3.87 -2.18
C ILE A 54 -4.64 -2.69 -3.14
N GLU A 55 -3.53 -2.13 -3.64
CA GLU A 55 -3.54 -0.98 -4.53
C GLU A 55 -3.10 -1.37 -5.93
N THR A 56 -3.75 -0.84 -6.95
CA THR A 56 -3.33 -0.96 -8.35
C THR A 56 -3.16 0.42 -8.96
N PHE A 57 -2.14 0.59 -9.78
CA PHE A 57 -1.89 1.82 -10.50
C PHE A 57 -2.04 1.59 -11.99
N GLU A 58 -2.72 2.51 -12.65
CA GLU A 58 -2.89 2.48 -14.09
C GLU A 58 -2.55 3.84 -14.68
N LEU A 59 -1.58 3.85 -15.58
CA LEU A 59 -1.22 5.01 -16.37
C LEU A 59 -1.96 4.95 -17.72
N LYS A 60 -2.90 5.87 -17.92
CA LYS A 60 -3.60 6.10 -19.19
C LYS A 60 -3.23 7.49 -19.70
N GLU A 61 -2.46 7.56 -20.78
CA GLU A 61 -1.99 8.82 -21.37
C GLU A 61 -1.26 9.71 -20.34
N ASN A 62 -1.94 10.76 -19.85
CA ASN A 62 -1.44 11.70 -18.85
C ASN A 62 -2.13 11.53 -17.48
N LYS A 63 -3.03 10.57 -17.33
CA LYS A 63 -3.74 10.31 -16.08
C LYS A 63 -3.10 9.13 -15.36
N LEU A 64 -2.77 9.32 -14.09
CA LEU A 64 -2.42 8.24 -13.16
C LEU A 64 -3.64 7.93 -12.30
N LEU A 65 -4.19 6.74 -12.52
CA LEU A 65 -5.28 6.18 -11.76
C LEU A 65 -4.69 5.30 -10.66
N LYS A 66 -5.19 5.47 -9.45
CA LYS A 66 -4.95 4.60 -8.31
C LYS A 66 -6.29 3.98 -7.92
N THR A 67 -6.33 2.66 -7.87
CA THR A 67 -7.49 1.93 -7.34
C THR A 67 -7.09 1.21 -6.06
N ASN A 68 -8.01 1.17 -5.10
CA ASN A 68 -7.88 0.48 -3.82
C ASN A 68 -9.06 -0.48 -3.64
N PHE A 69 -8.91 -1.44 -2.73
CA PHE A 69 -9.99 -2.33 -2.31
C PHE A 69 -10.65 -3.05 -3.52
N SER A 70 -9.82 -3.67 -4.35
CA SER A 70 -10.24 -4.36 -5.57
C SER A 70 -11.02 -3.50 -6.58
N GLY A 71 -10.87 -2.16 -6.54
CA GLY A 71 -11.50 -1.24 -7.49
C GLY A 71 -12.65 -0.43 -6.92
N LEU A 72 -13.09 -0.65 -5.68
CA LEU A 72 -14.19 0.12 -5.08
C LEU A 72 -13.84 1.60 -4.92
N PHE A 73 -12.58 1.91 -4.64
CA PHE A 73 -12.12 3.29 -4.49
C PHE A 73 -11.15 3.61 -5.60
N GLN A 74 -11.43 4.67 -6.33
CA GLN A 74 -10.59 5.15 -7.42
C GLN A 74 -10.24 6.62 -7.20
N ARG A 75 -8.96 6.93 -7.39
CA ARG A 75 -8.45 8.30 -7.43
C ARG A 75 -7.66 8.49 -8.71
N THR A 76 -7.90 9.59 -9.40
CA THR A 76 -7.18 9.95 -10.62
C THR A 76 -6.44 11.26 -10.39
N ILE A 77 -5.19 11.35 -10.86
CA ILE A 77 -4.47 12.62 -10.98
C ILE A 77 -4.02 12.82 -12.43
N ASN A 78 -4.01 14.07 -12.89
CA ASN A 78 -3.37 14.42 -14.16
C ASN A 78 -1.88 14.72 -13.90
N LEU A 79 -1.00 14.05 -14.63
CA LEU A 79 0.45 14.21 -14.57
C LEU A 79 0.92 15.48 -15.30
N GLU A 80 0.15 16.03 -16.23
CA GLU A 80 0.46 17.35 -16.81
C GLU A 80 0.42 18.45 -15.75
N SER A 81 -0.50 18.30 -14.80
CA SER A 81 -0.70 19.26 -13.71
C SER A 81 0.23 18.97 -12.52
N MET A 82 1.16 18.01 -12.66
CA MET A 82 2.19 17.71 -11.67
C MET A 82 3.16 18.88 -11.52
N VAL A 83 3.29 19.39 -10.30
CA VAL A 83 4.24 20.45 -9.93
C VAL A 83 5.55 19.84 -9.45
N ARG A 84 5.46 18.83 -8.58
CA ARG A 84 6.64 18.10 -8.10
C ARG A 84 6.32 16.63 -7.85
N TYR A 85 7.38 15.83 -7.88
CA TYR A 85 7.37 14.50 -7.30
C TYR A 85 8.52 14.41 -6.30
N ASP A 86 8.22 13.86 -5.13
CA ASP A 86 9.17 13.64 -4.05
C ASP A 86 9.44 12.14 -3.96
N LYS A 87 10.69 11.73 -4.13
CA LYS A 87 11.13 10.34 -3.95
C LYS A 87 11.86 10.24 -2.60
N LYS A 88 11.33 9.41 -1.71
CA LYS A 88 11.96 9.09 -0.42
C LYS A 88 12.33 7.61 -0.38
N VAL A 89 13.55 7.30 0.04
CA VAL A 89 13.93 5.94 0.44
C VAL A 89 13.61 5.82 1.93
N ILE A 90 12.87 4.78 2.30
CA ILE A 90 12.48 4.48 3.67
C ILE A 90 13.17 3.18 4.03
N ASP A 91 14.02 3.24 5.05
CA ASP A 91 14.71 2.10 5.62
C ASP A 91 14.06 1.78 6.97
N THR A 92 13.48 0.59 7.08
CA THR A 92 12.89 0.06 8.30
C THR A 92 13.69 -1.11 8.86
N SER A 93 14.87 -1.41 8.31
CA SER A 93 15.66 -2.62 8.58
C SER A 93 16.24 -2.71 9.99
N HIS A 94 16.08 -1.67 10.82
CA HIS A 94 16.52 -1.63 12.21
C HIS A 94 15.95 -2.80 13.03
N PHE A 95 16.80 -3.45 13.83
CA PHE A 95 16.45 -4.63 14.63
C PHE A 95 15.33 -4.34 15.64
N ASN A 96 15.28 -3.12 16.19
CA ASN A 96 14.29 -2.71 17.19
C ASN A 96 12.95 -2.28 16.58
N ASN A 97 12.73 -2.44 15.28
CA ASN A 97 11.45 -2.07 14.67
C ASN A 97 10.43 -3.22 14.85
N PRO A 98 9.41 -3.05 15.72
CA PRO A 98 8.40 -4.09 15.94
C PRO A 98 7.55 -4.38 14.70
N PHE A 99 7.59 -3.52 13.68
CA PHE A 99 6.87 -3.69 12.41
C PHE A 99 7.65 -4.49 11.35
N ASN A 100 8.86 -4.98 11.66
CA ASN A 100 9.65 -5.85 10.76
C ASN A 100 9.18 -7.31 10.69
N ILE A 101 7.97 -7.59 11.18
CA ILE A 101 7.30 -8.90 11.14
C ILE A 101 7.28 -9.48 9.72
N VAL A 102 7.26 -8.65 8.68
CA VAL A 102 7.30 -9.10 7.27
C VAL A 102 8.54 -9.94 6.95
N ARG A 103 9.67 -9.78 7.67
CA ARG A 103 10.87 -10.63 7.50
C ARG A 103 10.60 -12.11 7.76
N LEU A 104 9.63 -12.41 8.61
CA LEU A 104 9.26 -13.79 8.93
C LEU A 104 8.49 -14.46 7.76
N PHE A 105 7.94 -13.65 6.86
CA PHE A 105 7.07 -14.11 5.77
C PHE A 105 7.68 -13.87 4.38
N SER A 106 8.74 -13.07 4.27
CA SER A 106 9.45 -12.84 3.01
C SER A 106 10.90 -12.39 3.21
N SER A 107 11.79 -12.90 2.36
CA SER A 107 13.20 -12.50 2.27
C SER A 107 13.44 -11.30 1.37
N ASP A 108 12.42 -10.76 0.70
CA ASP A 108 12.59 -9.66 -0.24
C ASP A 108 12.93 -8.35 0.49
N LYS A 109 14.05 -7.74 0.10
CA LYS A 109 14.59 -6.51 0.71
C LYS A 109 13.63 -5.34 0.57
N LYS A 110 12.77 -5.32 -0.46
CA LYS A 110 11.82 -4.22 -0.67
C LYS A 110 10.85 -4.05 0.50
N TYR A 111 10.59 -5.08 1.31
CA TYR A 111 9.72 -4.92 2.48
C TYR A 111 10.38 -4.19 3.66
N LEU A 112 11.70 -4.01 3.60
CA LEU A 112 12.51 -3.35 4.61
C LEU A 112 13.05 -2.01 4.13
N ILE A 113 13.55 -1.97 2.90
CA ILE A 113 14.12 -0.79 2.29
C ILE A 113 13.36 -0.54 1.00
N PHE A 114 12.53 0.49 0.99
CA PHE A 114 11.62 0.77 -0.11
C PHE A 114 11.57 2.23 -0.49
N ARG A 115 11.17 2.47 -1.73
CA ARG A 115 10.95 3.81 -2.26
C ARG A 115 9.47 4.17 -2.11
N ARG A 116 9.23 5.40 -1.67
CA ARG A 116 7.93 6.04 -1.72
C ARG A 116 8.00 7.25 -2.63
N ILE A 117 7.09 7.31 -3.58
CA ILE A 117 6.94 8.47 -4.48
C ILE A 117 5.67 9.21 -4.08
N THR A 118 5.78 10.51 -3.84
CA THR A 118 4.63 11.40 -3.65
C THR A 118 4.56 12.37 -4.81
N ILE A 119 3.50 12.30 -5.60
CA ILE A 119 3.21 13.23 -6.68
C ILE A 119 2.32 14.32 -6.11
N VAL A 120 2.66 15.59 -6.37
CA VAL A 120 1.89 16.76 -5.98
C VAL A 120 1.50 17.53 -7.23
N THR A 121 0.21 17.81 -7.39
CA THR A 121 -0.33 18.60 -8.49
C THR A 121 -0.53 20.06 -8.09
N ASP A 122 -0.67 20.92 -9.08
CA ASP A 122 -1.04 22.34 -8.99
C ASP A 122 -2.30 22.58 -8.16
N LYS A 123 -3.33 21.74 -8.32
CA LYS A 123 -4.58 21.77 -7.55
C LYS A 123 -4.45 21.27 -6.09
N GLY A 124 -3.23 21.12 -5.58
CA GLY A 124 -2.96 20.58 -4.24
C GLY A 124 -3.23 19.09 -4.05
N SER A 125 -3.69 18.39 -5.10
CA SER A 125 -3.90 16.93 -5.05
C SER A 125 -2.59 16.19 -4.91
N LYS A 126 -2.60 15.14 -4.08
CA LYS A 126 -1.42 14.32 -3.78
C LYS A 126 -1.71 12.86 -4.03
N MET A 127 -0.81 12.17 -4.74
CA MET A 127 -0.87 10.71 -4.90
C MET A 127 0.41 10.09 -4.40
N LYS A 128 0.28 9.08 -3.54
CA LYS A 128 1.40 8.32 -2.98
C LYS A 128 1.47 6.93 -3.63
N LEU A 129 2.67 6.56 -4.04
CA LEU A 129 3.04 5.23 -4.53
C LEU A 129 4.03 4.63 -3.53
N ASP A 130 3.74 3.44 -3.03
CA ASP A 130 4.61 2.69 -2.13
C ASP A 130 5.13 1.46 -2.89
N GLU A 131 6.45 1.31 -3.00
CA GLU A 131 7.06 0.19 -3.73
C GLU A 131 6.65 -1.18 -3.16
N ARG A 132 6.27 -1.26 -1.89
CA ARG A 132 5.88 -2.53 -1.26
C ARG A 132 4.50 -3.07 -1.68
N THR A 133 3.69 -2.26 -2.35
CA THR A 133 2.34 -2.65 -2.80
C THR A 133 2.29 -2.91 -4.31
N ILE A 134 3.43 -2.84 -5.00
CA ILE A 134 3.55 -2.96 -6.46
C ILE A 134 4.73 -3.88 -6.75
N GLU A 135 4.64 -4.68 -7.81
CA GLU A 135 5.81 -5.42 -8.30
C GLU A 135 6.97 -4.48 -8.63
N THR A 136 8.19 -4.80 -8.20
CA THR A 136 9.36 -3.91 -8.27
C THR A 136 9.66 -3.45 -9.69
N GLU A 137 9.51 -4.36 -10.67
CA GLU A 137 9.66 -4.05 -12.09
C GLU A 137 8.65 -3.01 -12.58
N ASP A 138 7.39 -3.15 -12.18
CA ASP A 138 6.31 -2.25 -12.59
C ASP A 138 6.43 -0.90 -11.87
N PHE A 139 6.88 -0.91 -10.61
CA PHE A 139 7.23 0.32 -9.90
C PHE A 139 8.35 1.08 -10.62
N ASN A 140 9.42 0.39 -11.04
CA ASN A 140 10.52 1.00 -11.79
C ASN A 140 10.03 1.60 -13.12
N LYS A 141 9.24 0.84 -13.90
CA LYS A 141 8.64 1.32 -15.15
C LYS A 141 7.76 2.55 -14.92
N LEU A 142 6.93 2.53 -13.88
CA LEU A 142 6.03 3.63 -13.54
C LEU A 142 6.82 4.88 -13.10
N TYR A 143 7.84 4.71 -12.26
CA TYR A 143 8.72 5.78 -11.83
C TYR A 143 9.41 6.47 -13.01
N THR A 144 9.98 5.70 -13.95
CA THR A 144 10.63 6.24 -15.15
C THR A 144 9.64 7.06 -16.00
N LYS A 145 8.39 6.60 -16.13
CA LYS A 145 7.35 7.36 -16.86
C LYS A 145 6.93 8.65 -16.15
N ILE A 146 6.80 8.64 -14.82
CA ILE A 146 6.50 9.86 -14.06
C ILE A 146 7.65 10.86 -14.20
N LYS A 147 8.90 10.38 -14.10
CA LYS A 147 10.10 11.22 -14.26
C LYS A 147 10.16 11.84 -15.65
N SER A 148 9.95 11.06 -16.71
CA SER A 148 10.00 11.58 -18.09
C SER A 148 8.94 12.62 -18.39
N LYS A 149 7.75 12.51 -17.78
CA LYS A 149 6.69 13.53 -17.90
C LYS A 149 7.05 14.86 -17.24
N LYS A 150 7.86 14.86 -16.16
CA LYS A 150 8.38 16.10 -15.57
C LYS A 150 9.37 16.80 -16.51
N ASN A 151 10.33 16.04 -17.04
CA ASN A 151 11.39 16.60 -17.87
C ASN A 151 10.85 17.29 -19.13
N LYS A 152 9.82 16.72 -19.76
CA LYS A 152 9.13 17.33 -20.92
C LYS A 152 8.42 18.66 -20.64
N ARG A 153 8.27 19.07 -19.39
CA ARG A 153 7.63 20.35 -19.01
C ARG A 153 8.68 21.45 -18.78
N THR A 154 9.93 21.08 -18.56
CA THR A 154 11.06 22.01 -18.37
C THR A 154 11.79 22.35 -19.66
N ASP A 155 11.44 21.70 -20.76
CA ASP A 155 11.86 22.00 -22.14
C ASP A 155 10.71 22.72 -22.87
#